data_AF-A0A9J6EWI0-F1
#
_entry.id   AF-A0A9J6EWI0-F1
#
_cell.length_a   1.000
_cell.length_b   1.000
_cell.length_c   1.000
_cell.angle_alpha   90.00
_cell.angle_beta   90.00
_cell.angle_gamma   90.00
#
_symmetry.space_group_name_H-M   'P 1'
#
loop_
_entity.id
_entity.type
_entity.pdbx_description
1 polymer ?
#
loop_
_entity_poly.entity_id
_entity_poly.type
_entity_poly.pdbx_seq_one_letter_code
_entity_poly.pdbx_strand_id
1 'polypeptide(L)'
;MGVSVVCEPSHTLYPLDRILERHGGKTPLTYRQFQSVVVDMEPPAQPLPAPESLPRTPIDEDHDERFAVPTLAELGKQYIVPEIGGWLLINAQSFHRFRHRQLEGSRLARGRNGGIDAPGTTHGT
;
A
#
# COMPACT_ATOMS: atom_id res chain seq x y z
N MET A 1 -19.43 21.49 -22.68
CA MET A 1 -19.32 20.17 -22.02
C MET A 1 -19.32 20.40 -20.51
N GLY A 2 -20.23 19.74 -19.77
CA GLY A 2 -20.39 19.91 -18.32
C GLY A 2 -19.89 18.68 -17.55
N VAL A 3 -18.61 18.35 -17.70
CA VAL A 3 -17.96 17.22 -17.02
C VAL A 3 -17.21 17.73 -15.79
N SER A 4 -17.43 17.11 -14.64
CA SER A 4 -16.65 17.35 -13.42
C SER A 4 -15.48 16.38 -13.35
N VAL A 5 -14.30 16.89 -13.02
CA VAL A 5 -13.08 16.09 -12.82
C VAL A 5 -12.71 16.12 -11.35
N VAL A 6 -12.51 14.94 -10.76
CA VAL A 6 -12.11 14.78 -9.35
C VAL A 6 -10.76 14.05 -9.34
N CYS A 7 -9.77 14.60 -8.64
CA CYS A 7 -8.43 14.04 -8.52
C CYS A 7 -8.10 13.83 -7.04
N GLU A 8 -7.93 12.57 -6.63
CA GLU A 8 -7.63 12.20 -5.25
C GLU A 8 -6.22 11.59 -5.14
N PRO A 9 -5.27 12.25 -4.43
CA PRO A 9 -3.92 11.70 -4.23
C PRO A 9 -3.95 10.48 -3.31
N SER A 10 -3.69 9.29 -3.86
CA SER A 10 -3.67 8.02 -3.10
C SER A 10 -2.41 7.16 -3.33
N HIS A 11 -1.53 7.58 -4.24
CA HIS A 11 -0.32 6.83 -4.62
C HIS A 11 0.84 7.01 -3.63
N THR A 12 0.76 8.02 -2.76
CA THR A 12 1.76 8.35 -1.74
C THR A 12 1.06 8.56 -0.40
N LEU A 13 1.76 8.29 0.70
CA LEU A 13 1.22 8.49 2.05
C LEU A 13 1.05 9.98 2.39
N TYR A 14 1.89 10.84 1.81
CA TYR A 14 1.87 12.28 2.01
C TYR A 14 1.85 12.98 0.66
N PRO A 15 0.97 13.97 0.47
CA PRO A 15 0.99 14.81 -0.72
C PRO A 15 2.35 15.52 -0.85
N LEU A 16 2.98 15.41 -2.01
CA LEU A 16 4.31 15.97 -2.24
C LEU A 16 4.32 17.49 -2.07
N ASP A 17 3.25 18.18 -2.48
CA ASP A 17 3.12 19.63 -2.32
C ASP A 17 3.19 20.05 -0.85
N ARG A 18 2.60 19.27 0.06
CA ARG A 18 2.68 19.53 1.50
C ARG A 18 4.10 19.37 2.04
N ILE A 19 4.83 18.37 1.54
CA ILE A 19 6.23 18.17 1.91
C ILE A 19 7.08 19.36 1.42
N LEU A 20 6.85 19.83 0.18
CA LEU A 20 7.55 20.98 -0.38
C LEU A 20 7.25 22.28 0.38
N GLU A 21 5.97 22.55 0.67
CA GLU A 21 5.53 23.72 1.44
C GLU A 21 6.25 23.79 2.81
N ARG A 22 6.28 22.66 3.54
CA ARG A 22 6.95 22.60 4.85
C ARG A 22 8.46 22.69 4.76
N HIS A 23 9.06 22.26 3.65
CA HIS A 23 10.49 22.39 3.39
C HIS A 23 10.84 23.70 2.65
N GLY A 24 10.07 24.77 2.90
CA GLY A 24 10.36 26.12 2.36
C GLY A 24 10.34 26.19 0.84
N GLY A 25 9.50 25.39 0.19
CA GLY A 25 9.37 25.31 -1.27
C GLY A 25 10.50 24.55 -1.97
N LYS A 26 11.42 23.91 -1.22
CA LYS A 26 12.53 23.15 -1.78
C LYS A 26 12.29 21.66 -1.62
N THR A 27 12.78 20.85 -2.56
CA THR A 27 12.75 19.40 -2.39
C THR A 27 13.77 18.95 -1.35
N PRO A 28 13.39 18.12 -0.37
CA PRO A 28 14.36 17.44 0.48
C PRO A 28 15.23 16.52 -0.38
N LEU A 29 16.55 16.76 -0.41
CA LEU A 29 17.48 16.00 -1.27
C LEU A 29 18.16 14.84 -0.52
N THR A 30 17.93 14.76 0.78
CA THR A 30 18.44 13.67 1.62
C THR A 30 17.31 13.05 2.41
N TYR A 31 17.45 11.77 2.74
CA TYR A 31 16.47 11.06 3.55
C TYR A 31 16.27 11.71 4.93
N ARG A 32 17.33 12.25 5.55
CA ARG A 32 17.23 12.95 6.84
C ARG A 32 16.41 14.24 6.75
N GLN A 33 16.61 15.04 5.69
CA GLN A 33 15.78 16.22 5.45
C GLN A 33 14.31 15.85 5.21
N PHE A 34 14.06 14.77 4.49
CA PHE A 34 12.71 14.26 4.31
C PHE A 34 12.10 13.83 5.66
N GLN A 35 12.83 13.06 6.46
CA GLN A 35 12.38 12.62 7.79
C GLN A 35 12.07 13.80 8.72
N SER A 36 12.91 14.84 8.75
CA SER A 36 12.65 16.03 9.58
C SER A 36 11.42 16.80 9.14
N VAL A 37 11.00 16.69 7.88
CA VAL A 37 9.76 17.31 7.41
C VAL A 37 8.55 16.46 7.81
N VAL A 38 8.58 15.15 7.56
CA VAL A 38 7.42 14.28 7.79
C VAL A 38 7.16 13.94 9.25
N VAL A 39 8.15 14.05 10.14
CA VAL A 39 7.96 13.78 11.58
C VAL A 39 7.02 14.79 12.24
N ASP A 40 7.01 16.02 11.73
CA ASP A 40 6.15 17.11 12.22
C ASP A 40 4.84 17.24 11.41
N MET A 41 4.59 16.32 10.48
CA MET A 41 3.34 16.25 9.74
C MET A 41 2.31 15.40 10.47
N GLU A 42 1.03 15.65 10.18
CA GLU A 42 -0.06 14.77 10.62
C GLU A 42 0.16 13.36 10.07
N PRO A 43 -0.19 12.30 10.82
CA PRO A 43 -0.10 10.93 10.31
C PRO A 43 -0.86 10.77 8.99
N PRO A 44 -0.44 9.84 8.11
CA PRO A 44 -1.12 9.58 6.86
C PRO A 44 -2.58 9.18 7.07
N ALA A 45 -3.44 9.53 6.11
CA ALA A 45 -4.81 9.07 6.09
C ALA A 45 -4.87 7.54 6.11
N GLN A 46 -5.84 6.99 6.85
CA GLN A 46 -6.10 5.55 6.84
C GLN A 46 -6.64 5.12 5.47
N PRO A 47 -6.33 3.89 5.02
CA PRO A 47 -6.91 3.35 3.80
C PRO A 47 -8.44 3.33 3.88
N LEU A 48 -9.09 3.78 2.82
CA LEU A 48 -10.55 3.69 2.71
C LEU A 48 -11.02 2.23 2.59
N PRO A 49 -12.22 1.89 3.09
CA PRO A 49 -12.79 0.58 2.89
C PRO A 49 -13.10 0.34 1.40
N ALA A 50 -13.26 -0.93 1.04
CA ALA A 50 -13.76 -1.30 -0.29
C ALA A 50 -15.16 -0.71 -0.51
N PRO A 51 -15.53 -0.34 -1.75
CA PRO A 51 -16.86 0.18 -2.05
C PRO A 51 -17.92 -0.88 -1.75
N GLU A 52 -19.02 -0.46 -1.12
CA GLU A 52 -20.14 -1.35 -0.76
C GLU A 52 -20.88 -1.89 -1.99
N SER A 53 -20.93 -1.09 -3.05
CA SER A 53 -21.54 -1.46 -4.32
C SER A 53 -20.86 -0.73 -5.48
N LEU A 54 -20.96 -1.32 -6.67
CA LEU A 54 -20.51 -0.70 -7.92
C LEU A 54 -21.74 -0.24 -8.72
N PRO A 55 -21.67 0.90 -9.42
CA PRO A 55 -22.72 1.31 -10.33
C PRO A 55 -22.87 0.30 -11.47
N ARG A 56 -24.09 0.15 -12.00
CA ARG A 56 -24.32 -0.66 -13.20
C ARG A 56 -23.78 0.07 -14.43
N THR A 57 -22.82 -0.54 -15.12
CA THR A 57 -22.30 -0.09 -16.41
C THR A 57 -22.94 -0.91 -17.53
N PRO A 58 -23.61 -0.30 -18.53
CA PRO A 58 -24.04 -1.00 -19.74
C PRO A 58 -22.85 -1.65 -20.44
N ILE A 59 -23.06 -2.86 -20.97
CA ILE A 59 -22.06 -3.62 -21.72
C ILE A 59 -22.71 -4.00 -23.05
N ASP A 60 -22.09 -3.59 -24.14
CA ASP A 60 -22.53 -3.89 -25.50
C ASP A 60 -21.96 -5.24 -25.97
N GLU A 61 -22.54 -5.81 -27.03
CA GLU A 61 -22.13 -7.13 -27.56
C GLU A 61 -20.68 -7.15 -28.07
N ASP A 62 -20.14 -6.01 -28.49
CA ASP A 62 -18.76 -5.84 -28.99
C ASP A 62 -17.75 -5.48 -27.88
N HIS A 63 -18.14 -5.59 -26.60
CA HIS A 63 -17.28 -5.18 -25.47
C HIS A 63 -15.94 -5.91 -25.44
N ASP A 64 -15.96 -7.23 -25.60
CA ASP A 64 -14.74 -8.04 -25.53
C ASP A 64 -13.80 -7.76 -26.73
N GLU A 65 -14.35 -7.41 -27.88
CA GLU A 65 -13.55 -7.04 -29.06
C GLU A 65 -12.81 -5.71 -28.88
N ARG A 66 -13.36 -4.79 -28.06
CA ARG A 66 -12.86 -3.42 -27.93
C ARG A 66 -12.14 -3.11 -26.64
N PHE A 67 -12.56 -3.75 -25.55
CA PHE A 67 -12.18 -3.37 -24.18
C PHE A 67 -11.69 -4.55 -23.33
N ALA A 68 -11.62 -5.76 -23.89
CA ALA A 68 -11.04 -6.89 -23.18
C ALA A 68 -9.59 -6.59 -22.77
N VAL A 69 -9.17 -7.24 -21.68
CA VAL A 69 -7.77 -7.17 -21.24
C VAL A 69 -6.89 -7.84 -22.31
N PRO A 70 -5.87 -7.15 -22.84
CA PRO A 70 -5.05 -7.70 -23.90
C PRO A 70 -4.22 -8.88 -23.40
N THR A 71 -4.06 -9.87 -24.27
CA THR A 71 -3.16 -11.00 -24.08
C THR A 71 -1.70 -10.59 -24.22
N LEU A 72 -0.78 -11.40 -23.71
CA LEU A 72 0.65 -11.17 -23.91
C LEU A 72 1.06 -11.18 -25.40
N ALA A 73 0.40 -12.02 -26.20
CA ALA A 73 0.65 -12.10 -27.64
C ALA A 73 0.26 -10.81 -28.36
N GLU A 74 -0.90 -10.23 -28.02
CA GLU A 74 -1.35 -8.93 -28.55
C GLU A 74 -0.45 -7.77 -28.09
N LEU A 75 0.15 -7.90 -26.91
CA LEU A 75 1.19 -6.97 -26.43
C LEU A 75 2.57 -7.20 -27.07
N GLY A 76 2.68 -8.09 -28.07
CA GLY A 76 3.92 -8.36 -28.79
C GLY A 76 4.96 -9.16 -28.00
N LYS A 77 4.54 -9.89 -26.96
CA LYS A 77 5.44 -10.71 -26.13
C LYS A 77 5.27 -12.19 -26.46
N GLN A 78 6.35 -12.83 -26.89
CA GLN A 78 6.43 -14.28 -26.95
C GLN A 78 6.80 -14.78 -25.55
N TYR A 79 6.12 -15.84 -25.09
CA TYR A 79 6.26 -16.40 -23.75
C TYR A 79 7.74 -16.58 -23.36
N ILE A 80 8.23 -15.69 -22.50
CA ILE A 80 9.21 -16.09 -21.50
C ILE A 80 8.37 -16.22 -20.24
N VAL A 81 7.92 -17.43 -19.93
CA VAL A 81 7.62 -17.77 -18.55
C VAL A 81 9.00 -18.04 -17.96
N PRO A 82 9.68 -17.10 -17.28
CA PRO A 82 10.74 -17.53 -16.40
C PRO A 82 10.07 -18.47 -15.39
N GLU A 83 10.60 -19.69 -15.26
CA GLU A 83 10.23 -20.61 -14.18
C GLU A 83 10.51 -19.92 -12.83
N ILE A 84 9.61 -19.07 -12.34
CA ILE A 84 9.62 -18.56 -10.96
C ILE A 84 8.35 -17.76 -10.67
N GLY A 85 7.49 -18.37 -9.88
CA GLY A 85 6.44 -17.68 -9.14
C GLY A 85 7.02 -16.71 -8.11
N GLY A 86 7.05 -15.42 -8.45
CA GLY A 86 7.38 -14.36 -7.49
C GLY A 86 6.24 -13.37 -7.28
N TRP A 87 5.65 -12.86 -8.35
CA TRP A 87 4.75 -11.70 -8.27
C TRP A 87 3.68 -11.77 -9.36
N LEU A 88 2.63 -12.56 -9.16
CA LEU A 88 1.41 -12.35 -9.92
C LEU A 88 0.77 -11.05 -9.38
N LEU A 89 0.91 -9.99 -10.17
CA LEU A 89 0.64 -8.59 -9.81
C LEU A 89 -0.84 -8.28 -10.00
N ILE A 90 -1.69 -8.65 -9.04
CA ILE A 90 -3.05 -8.11 -8.92
C ILE A 90 -3.37 -7.80 -7.46
N ASN A 91 -4.28 -6.85 -7.26
CA ASN A 91 -4.71 -6.35 -5.94
C ASN A 91 -4.98 -7.49 -4.93
N ALA A 92 -5.68 -8.55 -5.34
CA ALA A 92 -6.02 -9.69 -4.48
C ALA A 92 -4.78 -10.38 -3.85
N GLN A 93 -3.70 -10.55 -4.61
CA GLN A 93 -2.49 -11.18 -4.08
C GLN A 93 -1.64 -10.23 -3.24
N SER A 94 -1.61 -8.95 -3.59
CA SER A 94 -0.96 -7.91 -2.76
C SER A 94 -1.61 -7.84 -1.38
N PHE A 95 -2.94 -7.88 -1.30
CA PHE A 95 -3.67 -7.96 -0.03
C PHE A 95 -3.34 -9.24 0.76
N HIS A 96 -3.29 -10.40 0.09
CA HIS A 96 -2.94 -11.67 0.73
C HIS A 96 -1.55 -11.62 1.39
N ARG A 97 -0.53 -11.16 0.64
CA ARG A 97 0.85 -11.01 1.14
C ARG A 97 0.94 -10.02 2.30
N PHE A 98 0.25 -8.88 2.21
CA PHE A 98 0.22 -7.87 3.26
C PHE A 98 -0.39 -8.43 4.57
N ARG A 99 -1.53 -9.11 4.48
CA ARG A 99 -2.19 -9.75 5.65
C ARG A 99 -1.30 -10.81 6.30
N HIS A 100 -0.62 -11.63 5.51
CA HIS A 100 0.29 -12.65 6.03
C HIS A 100 1.39 -12.02 6.90
N ARG A 101 2.05 -10.98 6.38
CA ARG A 101 3.12 -10.26 7.09
C ARG A 101 2.62 -9.58 8.38
N GLN A 102 1.42 -9.01 8.37
CA GLN A 102 0.82 -8.39 9.58
C GLN A 102 0.55 -9.43 10.68
N LEU A 103 0.05 -10.62 10.32
CA LEU A 103 -0.18 -11.72 11.25
C LEU A 103 1.13 -12.29 11.81
N GLU A 104 2.17 -12.40 10.98
CA GLU A 104 3.52 -12.81 11.42
C GLU A 104 4.12 -11.80 12.40
N GLY A 105 4.11 -10.51 12.07
CA GLY A 105 4.58 -9.46 12.98
C GLY A 105 3.84 -9.44 14.32
N SER A 106 2.51 -9.67 14.29
CA SER A 106 1.68 -9.74 15.49
C SER A 106 1.91 -11.00 16.33
N ARG A 107 2.40 -12.09 15.73
CA ARG A 107 2.83 -13.32 16.44
C ARG A 107 4.18 -13.12 17.11
N LEU A 108 5.15 -12.49 16.42
CA LEU A 108 6.45 -12.15 16.99
C LEU A 108 6.37 -11.11 18.13
N ALA A 109 5.41 -10.18 18.06
CA ALA A 109 5.19 -9.21 19.14
C ALA A 109 4.60 -9.87 20.40
N ARG A 110 3.67 -10.82 20.25
CA ARG A 110 3.09 -11.57 21.37
C ARG A 110 4.08 -12.52 22.06
N GLY A 111 5.02 -13.11 21.32
CA GLY A 111 6.06 -13.97 21.90
C GLY A 111 7.09 -13.25 22.77
N ARG A 112 7.19 -11.92 22.68
CA ARG A 112 8.15 -11.12 23.48
C ARG A 112 7.63 -10.67 24.84
N ASN A 113 6.31 -10.71 25.07
CA ASN A 113 5.70 -10.31 26.34
C ASN A 113 5.46 -11.48 27.33
N GLY A 114 5.99 -12.67 27.02
CA GLY A 114 5.73 -13.91 27.79
C GLY A 114 6.89 -14.42 28.65
N GLY A 115 7.87 -13.60 29.01
CA GLY A 115 9.02 -14.10 29.78
C GLY A 115 9.92 -13.01 30.33
N ILE A 116 9.49 -12.37 31.42
CA ILE A 116 10.40 -11.82 32.43
C ILE A 116 9.80 -12.20 33.77
N ASP A 117 10.14 -13.40 34.26
CA ASP A 117 9.98 -13.73 35.67
C ASP A 117 10.91 -12.80 36.46
N ALA A 118 10.32 -12.01 37.35
CA ALA A 118 11.05 -11.14 38.25
C ALA A 118 11.88 -11.98 39.25
N PRO A 119 13.17 -11.69 39.48
CA PRO A 119 13.92 -12.35 40.54
C PRO A 119 13.35 -11.94 41.90
N GLY A 120 12.84 -12.92 42.63
CA GLY A 120 12.33 -12.77 43.99
C GLY A 120 13.39 -12.16 44.91
N THR A 121 13.01 -11.07 45.58
CA THR A 121 13.77 -10.49 46.68
C THR A 121 13.52 -11.34 47.92
N THR A 122 14.50 -12.12 48.37
CA THR A 122 14.51 -12.65 49.73
C THR A 122 15.26 -11.69 50.65
N HIS A 123 14.50 -10.97 51.47
CA HIS A 123 14.99 -10.38 52.72
C HIS A 123 14.44 -11.26 53.85
N GLY A 124 15.31 -11.78 54.70
CA GLY A 124 14.95 -12.55 55.88
C GLY A 124 16.20 -12.79 56.73
N THR A 125 16.18 -12.18 57.91
CA THR A 125 17.19 -12.15 58.96
C THR A 125 17.55 -13.52 59.50
#